data_AF-A0A6J6IJ84-F1
#
_entry.id   AF-A0A6J6IJ84-F1
#
_cell.length_a   1.000
_cell.length_b   1.000
_cell.length_c   1.000
_cell.angle_alpha   90.00
_cell.angle_beta   90.00
_cell.angle_gamma   90.00
#
_symmetry.space_group_name_H-M   'P 1'
#
loop_
_entity.id
_entity.type
_entity.pdbx_description
1 polymer ?
#
loop_
_entity_poly.entity_id
_entity_poly.type
_entity_poly.pdbx_seq_one_letter_code
_entity_poly.pdbx_strand_id
1 'polypeptide(L)'
;MFQMRFYALAWWRMTGDIPAMLQLLYLGSKEVLRYEPAEHDLLVTERKILSIRAQIQQAVLEGFEPKPSKLCGWCSYQHLCPKYGGTIPELPHSDSWESTTFETVRTEEA
;
A
#
# COMPACT_ATOMS: atom_id res chain seq x y z
N MET A 1 -5.87 -11.53 0.51
CA MET A 1 -4.39 -11.58 0.65
C MET A 1 -3.69 -10.53 -0.22
N PHE A 2 -3.96 -9.23 -0.02
CA PHE A 2 -3.32 -8.18 -0.84
C PHE A 2 -1.89 -7.89 -0.38
N GLN A 3 -1.67 -7.76 0.93
CA GLN A 3 -0.37 -7.43 1.53
C GLN A 3 0.75 -8.39 1.09
N MET A 4 0.52 -9.70 1.21
CA MET A 4 1.52 -10.70 0.80
C MET A 4 1.80 -10.66 -0.71
N ARG A 5 0.75 -10.57 -1.55
CA ARG A 5 0.91 -10.50 -3.01
C ARG A 5 1.64 -9.23 -3.45
N PHE A 6 1.49 -8.11 -2.74
CA PHE A 6 2.26 -6.90 -3.01
C PHE A 6 3.76 -7.16 -2.88
N TYR A 7 4.20 -7.78 -1.78
CA TYR A 7 5.62 -8.09 -1.58
C TYR A 7 6.15 -9.10 -2.59
N ALA A 8 5.37 -10.13 -2.93
CA ALA A 8 5.76 -11.06 -3.99
C ALA A 8 5.90 -10.36 -5.35
N LEU A 9 5.00 -9.43 -5.67
CA LEU A 9 5.10 -8.62 -6.89
C LEU A 9 6.33 -7.71 -6.86
N ALA A 10 6.60 -7.03 -5.74
CA ALA A 10 7.78 -6.18 -5.60
C ALA A 10 9.07 -6.99 -5.79
N TRP A 11 9.18 -8.14 -5.12
CA TRP A 11 10.27 -9.09 -5.30
C TRP A 11 10.43 -9.49 -6.78
N TRP A 12 9.33 -9.90 -7.43
CA TRP A 12 9.36 -10.30 -8.83
C TRP A 12 9.82 -9.18 -9.76
N ARG A 13 9.35 -7.94 -9.55
CA ARG A 13 9.78 -6.78 -10.35
C ARG A 13 11.23 -6.38 -10.10
N MET A 14 11.77 -6.64 -8.92
CA MET A 14 13.16 -6.34 -8.58
C MET A 14 14.14 -7.41 -9.06
N THR A 15 13.73 -8.68 -9.05
CA THR A 15 14.65 -9.82 -9.24
C THR A 15 14.41 -10.60 -10.54
N GLY A 16 13.20 -10.54 -11.10
CA GLY A 16 12.79 -11.36 -12.24
C GLY A 16 12.16 -12.71 -11.86
N ASP A 17 12.25 -13.13 -10.60
CA ASP A 17 11.76 -14.43 -10.13
C ASP A 17 10.50 -14.32 -9.26
N ILE A 18 9.55 -15.24 -9.41
CA ILE A 18 8.40 -15.36 -8.52
C ILE A 18 8.80 -16.17 -7.28
N PRO A 19 8.57 -15.67 -6.05
CA PRO A 19 8.93 -16.41 -4.85
C PRO A 19 8.10 -17.69 -4.73
N ALA A 20 8.75 -18.81 -4.43
CA ALA A 20 8.08 -20.11 -4.36
C ALA A 20 6.98 -20.19 -3.29
N MET A 21 7.16 -19.48 -2.15
CA MET A 21 6.19 -19.47 -1.06
C MET A 21 6.30 -18.18 -0.24
N LEU A 22 5.17 -17.70 0.26
CA LEU A 22 5.04 -16.63 1.22
C LEU A 22 4.46 -17.16 2.53
N GLN A 23 4.89 -16.60 3.66
CA GLN A 23 4.42 -17.00 4.98
C GLN A 23 4.09 -15.78 5.84
N LEU A 24 2.94 -15.83 6.51
CA LEU A 24 2.55 -14.86 7.53
C LEU A 24 2.49 -15.59 8.89
N LEU A 25 3.41 -15.22 9.78
CA LEU A 25 3.52 -15.81 11.12
C LEU A 25 2.75 -14.95 12.13
N TYR A 26 1.71 -15.53 12.72
CA TYR A 26 0.97 -14.91 13.81
C TYR A 26 1.63 -15.25 15.15
N LEU A 27 2.45 -14.33 15.66
CA LEU A 27 3.27 -14.59 16.84
C LEU A 27 2.45 -14.88 18.12
N GLY A 28 1.28 -14.27 18.26
CA GLY A 28 0.40 -14.47 19.42
C GLY A 28 -0.25 -15.86 19.46
N SER A 29 -0.73 -16.37 18.32
CA SER A 29 -1.36 -17.69 18.21
C SER A 29 -0.40 -18.81 17.80
N LYS A 30 0.82 -18.46 17.36
CA LYS A 30 1.81 -19.36 16.72
C LYS A 30 1.30 -20.01 15.42
N GLU A 31 0.27 -19.45 14.82
CA GLU A 31 -0.24 -19.93 13.53
C GLU A 31 0.60 -19.40 12.37
N VAL A 32 0.72 -20.21 11.32
CA VAL A 32 1.43 -19.82 10.10
C VAL A 32 0.48 -19.97 8.93
N LEU A 33 0.20 -18.85 8.26
CA LEU A 33 -0.53 -18.83 7.01
C LEU A 33 0.47 -18.91 5.85
N ARG A 34 0.30 -19.87 4.95
CA ARG A 34 1.16 -20.08 3.78
C ARG A 34 0.40 -19.78 2.49
N TYR A 35 1.13 -19.31 1.49
CA TYR A 35 0.57 -19.03 0.17
C TYR A 35 1.65 -19.17 -0.89
N GLU A 36 1.36 -19.94 -1.94
CA GLU A 36 2.20 -20.07 -3.13
C GLU A 36 1.64 -19.12 -4.20
N PRO A 37 2.40 -18.09 -4.60
CA PRO A 37 1.90 -17.10 -5.54
C PRO A 37 1.93 -17.62 -6.98
N ALA A 38 0.81 -17.49 -7.66
CA ALA A 38 0.73 -17.69 -9.11
C ALA A 38 0.99 -16.37 -9.85
N GLU A 39 1.61 -16.45 -11.03
CA GLU A 39 1.88 -15.29 -11.88
C GLU A 39 0.62 -14.44 -12.13
N HIS A 40 -0.49 -15.09 -12.47
CA HIS A 40 -1.76 -14.43 -12.71
C HIS A 40 -2.26 -13.61 -11.50
N ASP A 41 -2.10 -14.15 -10.29
CA ASP A 41 -2.48 -13.46 -9.04
C ASP A 41 -1.66 -12.17 -8.84
N LEU A 42 -0.38 -12.20 -9.22
CA LEU A 42 0.52 -11.05 -9.12
C LEU A 42 0.17 -9.98 -10.17
N LEU A 43 -0.12 -10.37 -11.41
CA LEU A 43 -0.57 -9.44 -12.46
C LEU A 43 -1.90 -8.77 -12.12
N VAL A 44 -2.85 -9.50 -11.53
CA VAL A 44 -4.11 -8.92 -11.00
C VAL A 44 -3.80 -7.90 -9.89
N THR A 45 -2.87 -8.25 -9.00
CA THR A 45 -2.45 -7.37 -7.90
C THR A 45 -1.81 -6.09 -8.42
N GLU A 46 -0.96 -6.20 -9.44
CA GLU A 46 -0.34 -5.05 -10.12
C GLU A 46 -1.38 -4.10 -10.71
N ARG A 47 -2.35 -4.63 -11.47
CA ARG A 47 -3.45 -3.82 -12.01
C ARG A 47 -4.22 -3.10 -10.92
N LYS A 48 -4.47 -3.77 -9.78
CA LYS A 48 -5.15 -3.16 -8.64
C LYS A 48 -4.32 -2.02 -8.03
N ILE A 49 -3.00 -2.20 -7.87
CA ILE A 49 -2.10 -1.15 -7.36
C ILE A 49 -2.12 0.07 -8.28
N LEU A 50 -1.95 -0.13 -9.59
CA LEU A 50 -1.96 0.96 -10.57
C LEU A 50 -3.30 1.67 -10.61
N SER A 51 -4.41 0.94 -10.49
CA SER A 51 -5.76 1.53 -10.37
C SER A 51 -5.92 2.38 -9.11
N ILE A 52 -5.40 1.93 -7.97
CA ILE A 52 -5.42 2.71 -6.72
C ILE A 52 -4.56 3.97 -6.88
N ARG A 53 -3.36 3.85 -7.47
CA ARG A 53 -2.49 5.01 -7.75
C ARG A 53 -3.20 6.05 -8.61
N ALA A 54 -3.84 5.64 -9.70
CA ALA A 54 -4.59 6.55 -10.56
C ALA A 54 -5.75 7.24 -9.82
N GLN A 55 -6.48 6.50 -8.98
CA GLN A 55 -7.54 7.09 -8.13
C GLN A 55 -7.00 8.10 -7.12
N ILE A 56 -5.84 7.83 -6.51
CA ILE A 56 -5.18 8.79 -5.61
C ILE A 56 -4.78 10.05 -6.37
N GLN A 57 -4.17 9.91 -7.56
CA GLN A 57 -3.79 11.05 -8.39
C GLN A 57 -5.00 11.91 -8.77
N GLN A 58 -6.13 11.28 -9.06
CA GLN A 58 -7.36 12.03 -9.35
C GLN A 58 -7.91 12.74 -8.11
N ALA A 59 -7.92 12.06 -6.96
CA ALA A 59 -8.40 12.64 -5.71
C ALA A 59 -7.54 13.83 -5.23
N VAL A 60 -6.26 13.87 -5.59
CA VAL A 60 -5.40 15.04 -5.34
C VAL A 60 -5.91 16.28 -6.08
N LEU A 61 -6.51 16.12 -7.26
CA LEU A 61 -7.02 17.23 -8.08
C LEU A 61 -8.48 17.58 -7.74
N GLU A 62 -9.30 16.56 -7.53
CA GLU A 62 -10.77 16.71 -7.39
C GLU A 62 -11.23 16.75 -5.92
N GLY A 63 -10.41 16.27 -4.99
CA GLY A 63 -10.74 16.11 -3.58
C GLY A 63 -10.96 14.64 -3.17
N PHE A 64 -10.94 14.40 -1.86
CA PHE A 64 -11.06 13.07 -1.25
C PHE A 64 -12.49 12.78 -0.77
N GLU A 65 -13.36 12.44 -1.72
CA GLU A 65 -14.77 12.13 -1.43
C GLU A 65 -14.92 10.94 -0.45
N PRO A 66 -15.63 11.12 0.69
CA PRO A 66 -15.84 10.03 1.63
C PRO A 66 -16.62 8.86 1.03
N LYS A 67 -16.16 7.64 1.29
CA LYS A 67 -16.89 6.40 0.97
C LYS A 67 -17.29 5.69 2.27
N PRO A 68 -18.48 6.00 2.83
CA PRO A 68 -18.96 5.42 4.07
C PRO A 68 -18.97 3.89 4.07
N SER A 69 -18.49 3.26 5.15
CA SER A 69 -18.62 1.82 5.37
C SER A 69 -18.73 1.51 6.86
N LYS A 70 -18.98 0.24 7.21
CA LYS A 70 -18.97 -0.21 8.61
C LYS A 70 -17.62 0.04 9.30
N LEU A 71 -16.52 0.12 8.54
CA LEU A 71 -15.19 0.39 9.07
C LEU A 71 -15.02 1.85 9.54
N CYS A 72 -15.90 2.77 9.15
CA CYS A 72 -15.79 4.17 9.59
C CYS A 72 -15.81 4.31 11.11
N GLY A 73 -16.49 3.43 11.85
CA GLY A 73 -16.49 3.46 13.32
C GLY A 73 -15.15 3.11 13.98
N TRP A 74 -14.19 2.61 13.20
CA TRP A 74 -12.85 2.22 13.65
C TRP A 74 -11.77 3.16 13.05
N CYS A 75 -12.18 4.22 12.34
CA CYS A 75 -11.25 5.13 11.67
C CYS A 75 -10.69 6.18 12.65
N SER A 76 -9.38 6.15 12.91
CA SER A 76 -8.70 7.14 13.76
C SER A 76 -8.79 8.59 13.23
N TYR A 77 -9.08 8.77 11.94
CA TYR A 77 -9.15 10.08 11.26
C TYR A 77 -10.59 10.59 11.08
N GLN A 78 -11.56 10.03 11.80
CA GLN A 78 -12.98 10.44 11.69
C GLN A 78 -13.16 11.95 11.88
N HIS A 79 -12.37 12.58 12.75
CA HIS A 79 -12.40 14.03 13.04
C HIS A 79 -11.98 14.91 11.84
N LEU A 80 -11.26 14.38 10.85
CA LEU A 80 -10.89 15.09 9.62
C LEU A 80 -11.86 14.79 8.46
N CYS A 81 -12.74 13.81 8.60
CA CYS A 81 -13.55 13.33 7.50
C CYS A 81 -14.77 14.25 7.26
N PRO A 82 -15.00 14.75 6.02
CA PRO A 82 -16.15 15.61 5.69
C PRO A 82 -17.51 15.05 6.04
N LYS A 83 -17.67 13.72 5.97
CA LYS A 83 -18.90 13.02 6.37
C LYS A 83 -19.31 13.30 7.82
N TYR A 84 -18.34 13.58 8.69
CA TYR A 84 -18.54 13.85 10.11
C TYR A 84 -18.33 15.33 10.46
N GLY A 85 -18.36 16.22 9.46
CA GLY A 85 -18.13 17.66 9.61
C GLY A 85 -16.66 18.05 9.73
N GLY A 86 -15.73 17.12 9.53
CA GLY A 86 -14.29 17.40 9.50
C GLY A 86 -13.85 18.08 8.21
N THR A 87 -12.65 18.65 8.20
CA THR A 87 -12.05 19.28 7.03
C THR A 87 -10.80 18.52 6.61
N ILE A 88 -10.66 18.29 5.30
CA ILE A 88 -9.48 17.63 4.72
C ILE A 88 -8.30 18.60 4.83
N PRO A 89 -7.16 18.20 5.40
CA PRO A 89 -5.96 19.02 5.43
C PRO A 89 -5.46 19.35 4.02
N GLU A 90 -4.84 20.53 3.86
CA GLU A 90 -4.17 20.88 2.61
C GLU A 90 -3.02 19.90 2.32
N LEU A 91 -2.88 19.51 1.05
CA LEU A 91 -1.80 18.63 0.63
C LEU A 91 -0.45 19.35 0.70
N PRO A 92 0.62 18.69 1.19
CA PRO A 92 1.94 19.29 1.19
C PRO A 92 2.43 19.53 -0.24
N HIS A 93 3.22 20.59 -0.43
CA HIS A 93 3.88 20.85 -1.70
C HIS A 93 4.99 19.83 -1.96
N SER A 94 5.23 19.46 -3.23
CA SER A 94 6.29 18.50 -3.60
C SER A 94 7.67 18.87 -3.06
N ASP A 95 7.91 20.17 -2.91
CA ASP A 95 9.19 20.73 -2.52
C ASP A 95 9.44 20.58 -1.01
N SER A 96 8.41 20.24 -0.23
CA SER A 96 8.54 19.92 1.20
C SER A 96 8.76 18.44 1.48
N TRP A 97 8.79 17.58 0.46
CA TRP A 97 9.22 16.20 0.60
C TRP A 97 10.75 16.18 0.62
N GLU A 98 11.35 15.81 1.76
CA GLU A 98 12.77 15.51 1.80
C GLU A 98 13.01 14.22 1.01
N SER A 99 13.52 14.36 -0.21
CA SER A 99 13.99 13.26 -1.03
C SER A 99 15.22 12.62 -0.38
N THR A 100 15.01 11.66 0.51
CA THR A 100 16.05 10.67 0.77
C THR A 100 16.12 9.80 -0.48
N THR A 101 17.07 10.12 -1.35
CA THR A 101 17.39 9.28 -2.51
C THR A 101 17.74 7.89 -2.00
N PHE A 102 17.03 6.86 -2.46
CA PHE A 102 17.28 5.44 -2.10
C PHE A 102 18.69 4.93 -2.48
N GLU A 103 19.51 5.77 -3.12
CA GLU A 103 20.87 5.49 -3.54
C GLU A 103 21.83 5.29 -2.35
N THR A 104 21.55 5.90 -1.19
CA THR A 104 22.42 5.81 0.00
C THR A 104 22.45 4.44 0.67
N VAL A 105 21.44 3.58 0.48
CA VAL A 105 21.37 2.26 1.16
C VAL A 105 22.32 1.23 0.52
N ARG A 106 22.81 1.46 -0.71
CA ARG A 106 23.60 0.48 -1.46
C ARG A 106 25.11 0.56 -1.25
N THR A 107 25.63 1.54 -0.49
CA THR A 107 27.08 1.76 -0.33
C THR A 107 27.65 1.38 1.04
N GLU A 108 26.85 0.82 1.95
CA GLU A 108 27.32 0.44 3.31
C GLU A 108 27.60 -1.07 3.52
N GLU A 109 27.45 -1.92 2.49
CA GLU A 109 27.76 -3.37 2.57
C GLU A 109 28.91 -3.79 1.61
N ALA A 110 29.99 -3.01 1.55
CA ALA A 110 31.23 -3.38 0.86
C ALA A 110 32.41 -3.52 1.85
#